data_AF-A0A0R3TRK7-F1
#
_entry.id   AF-A0A0R3TRK7-F1
#
_cell.length_a   1.000
_cell.length_b   1.000
_cell.length_c   1.000
_cell.angle_alpha   90.00
_cell.angle_beta   90.00
_cell.angle_gamma   90.00
#
_symmetry.space_group_name_H-M   'P 1'
#
loop_
_entity.id
_entity.type
_entity.pdbx_description
1 polymer ?
#
loop_
_entity_poly.entity_id
_entity_poly.type
_entity_poly.pdbx_seq_one_letter_code
_entity_poly.pdbx_strand_id
1 'polypeptide(L)'
;MKTLIRREFQTSRCNELKARTKEKQWTVALSDIPDWPRIEAVVEFRLRTGHDCLAKHLHRLGVYTQPTCPLCNLHEEMEKTHLIRCPALKTRTESQRYWEARRRLMNCY
;
A
#
# COMPACT_ATOMS: atom_id res chain seq x y z
N MET A 1 -14.51 -28.19 -17.28
CA MET A 1 -13.18 -28.24 -17.94
C MET A 1 -12.41 -26.92 -17.85
N LYS A 2 -12.94 -25.78 -18.29
CA LYS A 2 -12.25 -24.46 -18.23
C LYS A 2 -11.85 -24.02 -16.81
N THR A 3 -12.69 -24.32 -15.81
CA THR A 3 -12.43 -23.99 -14.38
C THR A 3 -11.30 -24.82 -13.78
N LEU A 4 -11.21 -26.10 -14.13
CA LEU A 4 -10.14 -27.01 -13.69
C LEU A 4 -8.80 -26.58 -14.30
N ILE A 5 -8.76 -26.32 -15.61
CA ILE A 5 -7.54 -25.83 -16.30
C ILE A 5 -7.06 -24.51 -15.69
N ARG A 6 -7.98 -23.58 -15.41
CA ARG A 6 -7.64 -22.30 -14.76
C ARG A 6 -7.04 -22.52 -13.37
N ARG A 7 -7.60 -23.43 -12.58
CA ARG A 7 -7.12 -23.72 -11.22
C ARG A 7 -5.74 -24.37 -11.23
N GLU A 8 -5.52 -25.35 -12.10
CA GLU A 8 -4.21 -26.00 -12.29
C GLU A 8 -3.15 -24.99 -12.72
N PHE A 9 -3.46 -24.16 -13.71
CA PHE A 9 -2.55 -23.12 -14.18
C PHE A 9 -2.21 -22.11 -13.07
N GLN A 10 -3.20 -21.64 -12.31
CA GLN A 10 -2.98 -20.73 -11.19
C GLN A 10 -2.10 -21.37 -10.09
N THR A 11 -2.34 -22.65 -9.80
CA THR A 11 -1.61 -23.40 -8.77
C THR A 11 -0.16 -23.63 -9.19
N SER A 12 0.05 -24.10 -10.43
CA SER A 12 1.38 -24.29 -11.02
C SER A 12 2.19 -23.00 -11.00
N ARG A 13 1.62 -21.89 -11.46
CA ARG A 13 2.29 -20.58 -11.48
C ARG A 13 2.60 -20.08 -10.06
N CYS A 14 1.70 -20.29 -9.11
CA CYS A 14 1.93 -19.92 -7.70
C CYS A 14 3.10 -20.71 -7.11
N ASN A 15 3.18 -22.02 -7.39
CA ASN A 15 4.27 -22.87 -6.93
C ASN A 15 5.62 -22.48 -7.58
N GLU A 16 5.63 -22.17 -8.88
CA GLU A 16 6.82 -21.69 -9.58
C GLU A 16 7.34 -20.38 -8.97
N LEU A 17 6.45 -19.41 -8.75
CA LEU A 17 6.80 -18.14 -8.12
C LEU A 17 7.37 -18.35 -6.72
N LYS A 18 6.72 -19.17 -5.89
CA LYS A 18 7.20 -19.51 -4.54
C LYS A 18 8.60 -20.13 -4.56
N ALA A 19 8.87 -21.03 -5.52
CA ALA A 19 10.18 -21.64 -5.67
C ALA A 19 11.25 -20.60 -6.05
N ARG A 20 10.94 -19.73 -7.02
CA ARG A 20 11.85 -18.66 -7.48
C ARG A 20 12.13 -17.60 -6.42
N THR A 21 11.17 -17.34 -5.54
CA THR A 21 11.29 -16.31 -4.51
C THR A 21 11.65 -16.87 -3.13
N LYS A 22 11.90 -18.18 -3.00
CA LYS A 22 12.13 -18.88 -1.71
C LYS A 22 13.24 -18.26 -0.86
N GLU A 23 14.29 -17.75 -1.50
CA GLU A 23 15.45 -17.15 -0.82
C GLU A 23 15.28 -15.64 -0.55
N LYS A 24 14.19 -15.04 -1.01
CA LYS A 24 13.96 -13.60 -0.86
C LYS A 24 13.31 -13.30 0.48
N GLN A 25 14.05 -12.67 1.40
CA GLN A 25 13.55 -12.31 2.75
C GLN A 25 12.29 -11.43 2.74
N TRP A 26 12.07 -10.62 1.70
CA TRP A 26 10.89 -9.78 1.58
C TRP A 26 9.57 -10.56 1.36
N THR A 27 9.64 -11.84 0.97
CA THR A 27 8.43 -12.65 0.69
C THR A 27 7.63 -12.97 1.95
N VAL A 28 8.30 -13.22 3.07
CA VAL A 28 7.65 -13.50 4.36
C VAL A 28 6.83 -12.29 4.83
N ALA A 29 7.30 -11.07 4.53
CA ALA A 29 6.60 -9.86 4.91
C ALA A 29 5.36 -9.58 4.03
N LEU A 30 5.18 -10.26 2.90
CA LEU A 30 4.13 -9.96 1.91
C LEU A 30 3.18 -11.13 1.65
N SER A 31 3.42 -12.31 2.22
CA SER A 31 2.61 -13.51 2.01
C SER A 31 1.16 -13.39 2.47
N ASP A 32 0.91 -12.51 3.44
CA ASP A 32 -0.40 -12.37 4.08
C ASP A 32 -1.28 -11.30 3.41
N ILE A 33 -0.75 -10.61 2.39
CA ILE A 33 -1.50 -9.59 1.66
C ILE A 33 -2.57 -10.30 0.81
N PRO A 34 -3.85 -9.90 0.91
CA PRO A 34 -4.89 -10.53 0.12
C PRO A 34 -4.69 -10.22 -1.37
N ASP A 35 -4.95 -11.20 -2.24
CA ASP A 35 -4.92 -10.99 -3.71
C ASP A 35 -6.10 -10.13 -4.21
N TRP A 36 -7.18 -10.04 -3.43
CA TRP A 36 -8.43 -9.37 -3.78
C TRP A 36 -9.16 -8.85 -2.52
N PRO A 37 -9.88 -7.72 -2.56
CA PRO A 37 -10.04 -6.81 -3.70
C PRO A 37 -8.76 -6.04 -4.03
N ARG A 38 -8.48 -5.85 -5.33
CA ARG A 38 -7.25 -5.19 -5.80
C ARG A 38 -7.01 -3.82 -5.13
N ILE A 39 -8.09 -3.09 -4.85
CA ILE A 39 -8.02 -1.76 -4.23
C ILE A 39 -7.43 -1.81 -2.81
N GLU A 40 -7.64 -2.89 -2.07
CA GLU A 40 -7.11 -3.08 -0.71
C GLU A 40 -5.71 -3.70 -0.77
N ALA A 41 -5.55 -4.75 -1.58
CA ALA A 41 -4.27 -5.42 -1.83
C ALA A 41 -3.14 -4.44 -2.19
N VAL A 42 -3.43 -3.48 -3.09
CA VAL A 42 -2.46 -2.47 -3.53
C VAL A 42 -2.10 -1.51 -2.41
N VAL A 43 -3.05 -1.13 -1.57
CA VAL A 43 -2.78 -0.21 -0.45
C VAL A 43 -1.88 -0.90 0.57
N GLU A 44 -2.24 -2.11 0.97
CA GLU A 44 -1.48 -2.86 1.96
C GLU A 44 -0.06 -3.12 1.48
N PHE A 45 0.11 -3.55 0.23
CA PHE A 45 1.44 -3.72 -0.37
C PHE A 45 2.28 -2.45 -0.32
N ARG A 46 1.71 -1.31 -0.72
CA ARG A 46 2.45 -0.03 -0.74
C ARG A 46 2.82 0.43 0.66
N LEU A 47 1.88 0.38 1.60
CA LEU A 47 2.12 0.79 2.99
C LEU A 47 3.12 -0.15 3.70
N ARG A 48 3.08 -1.45 3.42
CA ARG A 48 3.95 -2.44 4.07
C ARG A 48 5.37 -2.42 3.52
N THR A 49 5.53 -2.17 2.23
CA THR A 49 6.85 -2.00 1.61
C THR A 49 7.40 -0.59 1.76
N GLY A 50 6.58 0.37 2.21
CA GLY A 50 6.94 1.77 2.29
C GLY A 50 7.07 2.46 0.94
N HIS A 51 6.69 1.80 -0.17
CA HIS A 51 6.62 2.39 -1.52
C HIS A 51 5.26 3.06 -1.74
N ASP A 52 4.88 3.92 -0.80
CA ASP A 52 3.61 4.63 -0.80
C ASP A 52 3.76 6.06 -1.35
N CYS A 53 2.72 6.87 -1.20
CA CYS A 53 2.74 8.27 -1.64
C CYS A 53 2.45 9.23 -0.48
N LEU A 54 2.74 8.81 0.75
CA LEU A 54 2.58 9.64 1.93
C LEU A 54 3.78 10.58 2.09
N ALA A 55 3.57 11.70 2.78
CA ALA A 55 4.57 12.76 2.88
C ALA A 55 5.91 12.27 3.44
N LYS A 56 5.92 11.32 4.40
CA LYS A 56 7.17 10.74 4.93
C LYS A 56 8.00 10.03 3.85
N HIS A 57 7.35 9.24 2.99
CA HIS A 57 8.05 8.58 1.88
C HIS A 57 8.51 9.59 0.83
N LEU A 58 7.63 10.51 0.43
CA LEU A 58 7.95 11.53 -0.56
C LEU A 58 9.09 12.46 -0.12
N HIS A 59 9.18 12.75 1.18
CA HIS A 59 10.28 13.50 1.76
C HIS A 59 11.61 12.74 1.69
N ARG A 60 11.60 11.44 2.00
CA ARG A 60 12.80 10.58 1.84
C ARG A 60 13.31 10.54 0.40
N LEU A 61 12.42 10.68 -0.58
CA LEU A 61 12.77 10.78 -2.01
C LEU A 61 13.19 12.20 -2.45
N GLY A 62 13.12 13.20 -1.57
CA GLY A 62 13.43 14.60 -1.89
C GLY A 62 12.34 15.32 -2.68
N VAL A 63 11.15 14.73 -2.85
CA VAL A 63 10.01 15.36 -3.54
C VAL A 63 9.30 16.35 -2.63
N TYR A 64 9.19 16.03 -1.34
CA TYR A 64 8.61 16.91 -0.32
C TYR A 64 9.69 17.53 0.55
N THR A 65 9.50 18.79 0.92
CA THR A 65 10.43 19.51 1.82
C THR A 65 10.32 19.04 3.26
N GLN A 66 9.16 18.52 3.68
CA GLN A 66 8.89 18.06 5.04
C GLN A 66 8.16 16.70 5.04
N PRO A 67 8.40 15.83 6.04
CA PRO A 67 7.72 14.54 6.16
C PRO A 67 6.31 14.65 6.76
N THR A 68 5.91 15.85 7.20
CA THR A 68 4.66 16.11 7.92
C THR A 68 3.44 16.04 7.02
N CYS A 69 2.29 15.66 7.60
CA CYS A 69 1.02 15.60 6.88
C CYS A 69 0.54 17.00 6.45
N PRO A 70 0.44 17.29 5.14
CA PRO A 70 -0.04 18.60 4.68
C PRO A 70 -1.58 18.70 4.72
N LEU A 71 -2.29 17.60 5.03
CA LEU A 71 -3.75 17.57 5.03
C LEU A 71 -4.34 18.05 6.37
N CYS A 72 -3.55 18.06 7.45
CA CYS A 72 -3.99 18.44 8.79
C CYS A 72 -2.94 19.30 9.49
N ASN A 73 -3.34 20.03 10.54
CA ASN A 73 -2.47 20.98 11.23
C ASN A 73 -1.72 20.38 12.43
N LEU A 74 -1.64 19.05 12.51
CA LEU A 74 -1.01 18.35 13.65
C LEU A 74 0.52 18.31 13.57
N HIS A 75 1.11 18.65 12.42
CA HIS A 75 2.56 18.61 12.18
C HIS A 75 3.22 17.23 12.47
N GLU A 76 2.43 16.16 12.45
CA GLU A 76 2.92 14.79 12.57
C GLU A 76 3.42 14.25 11.23
N GLU A 77 4.42 13.36 11.26
CA GLU A 77 4.87 12.65 10.06
C GLU A 77 3.72 11.85 9.43
N MET A 78 3.53 12.00 8.12
CA MET A 78 2.48 11.26 7.42
C MET A 78 2.97 9.86 7.06
N GLU A 79 2.80 8.93 7.98
CA GLU A 79 3.01 7.49 7.78
C GLU A 79 1.72 6.70 8.01
N LYS A 80 1.76 5.37 7.88
CA LYS A 80 0.60 4.49 8.05
C LYS A 80 -0.18 4.77 9.34
N THR A 81 0.52 4.94 10.46
CA THR A 81 -0.08 5.19 11.79
C THR A 81 -0.83 6.52 11.84
N HIS A 82 -0.27 7.56 11.24
CA HIS A 82 -0.91 8.88 11.13
C HIS A 82 -2.08 8.83 10.15
N LEU A 83 -1.96 8.15 9.00
CA LEU A 83 -3.01 8.03 8.00
C LEU A 83 -4.34 7.55 8.61
N ILE A 84 -4.29 6.54 9.47
CA ILE A 84 -5.47 5.98 10.16
C ILE A 84 -6.09 6.97 11.15
N ARG A 85 -5.29 7.86 11.74
CA ARG A 85 -5.71 8.83 12.78
C ARG A 85 -5.94 10.24 12.25
N CYS A 86 -5.55 10.51 11.00
CA CYS A 86 -5.58 11.84 10.41
C CYS A 86 -7.01 12.41 10.47
N PRO A 87 -7.22 13.56 11.14
CA PRO A 87 -8.56 14.13 11.33
C PRO A 87 -9.13 14.72 10.02
N ALA A 88 -8.26 15.01 9.05
CA ALA A 88 -8.67 15.58 7.78
C ALA A 88 -9.32 14.55 6.85
N LEU A 89 -9.12 13.25 7.08
CA LEU A 89 -9.67 12.17 6.24
C LEU A 89 -10.99 11.69 6.83
N LYS A 90 -12.04 11.67 6.00
CA LYS A 90 -13.41 11.39 6.45
C LYS A 90 -13.77 9.91 6.42
N THR A 91 -12.98 9.10 5.72
CA THR A 91 -13.27 7.70 5.47
C THR A 91 -12.87 6.79 6.64
N ARG A 92 -13.46 5.58 6.70
CA ARG A 92 -13.36 4.69 7.87
C ARG A 92 -12.28 3.63 7.74
N THR A 93 -12.04 3.11 6.53
CA THR A 93 -11.04 2.05 6.32
C THR A 93 -9.68 2.61 5.93
N GLU A 94 -8.61 1.89 6.24
CA GLU A 94 -7.23 2.24 5.86
C GLU A 94 -7.11 2.48 4.34
N SER A 95 -7.68 1.58 3.53
CA SER A 95 -7.67 1.67 2.08
C SER A 95 -8.37 2.92 1.58
N GLN A 96 -9.56 3.23 2.10
CA GLN A 96 -10.29 4.44 1.70
C GLN A 96 -9.52 5.71 2.11
N ARG A 97 -8.96 5.74 3.32
CA ARG A 97 -8.14 6.86 3.81
C ARG A 97 -6.91 7.07 2.93
N TYR A 98 -6.24 6.00 2.54
CA TYR A 98 -5.10 6.06 1.61
C TYR A 98 -5.47 6.68 0.27
N TRP A 99 -6.54 6.20 -0.37
CA TRP A 99 -6.97 6.70 -1.67
C TRP A 99 -7.48 8.14 -1.62
N GLU A 100 -8.18 8.53 -0.54
CA GLU A 100 -8.59 9.90 -0.26
C GLU A 100 -7.38 10.82 -0.08
N ALA A 101 -6.43 10.42 0.76
CA ALA A 101 -5.18 11.15 0.98
C ALA A 101 -4.42 11.33 -0.33
N ARG A 102 -4.21 10.26 -1.09
CA ARG A 102 -3.55 10.30 -2.39
C ARG A 102 -4.23 11.29 -3.34
N ARG A 103 -5.56 11.23 -3.45
CA ARG A 103 -6.34 12.13 -4.31
C ARG A 103 -6.11 13.59 -3.90
N ARG A 104 -6.16 13.89 -2.61
CA ARG A 104 -5.96 15.25 -2.10
C ARG A 104 -4.53 15.74 -2.29
N LEU A 105 -3.53 14.90 -2.03
CA LEU A 105 -2.12 15.24 -2.22
C LEU A 105 -1.75 15.50 -3.70
N MET A 106 -2.38 14.78 -4.63
CA MET A 106 -2.12 14.90 -6.07
C MET A 106 -2.96 15.98 -6.75
N ASN A 107 -4.04 16.46 -6.13
CA ASN A 107 -4.89 17.53 -6.65
C ASN A 107 -4.50 18.93 -6.12
N CYS A 108 -3.39 19.04 -5.37
CA CYS A 108 -2.88 20.32 -4.86
C CYS A 108 -1.92 21.05 -5.85
N TYR A 109 -1.99 20.73 -7.15
CA TYR A 109 -1.27 21.43 -8.23
C TYR A 109 -2.25 22.05 -9.22
#